data_AF-X1NH27-F1
#
_entry.id   AF-X1NH27-F1
#
_cell.length_a   1.000
_cell.length_b   1.000
_cell.length_c   1.000
_cell.angle_alpha   90.00
_cell.angle_beta   90.00
_cell.angle_gamma   90.00
#
_symmetry.space_group_name_H-M   'P 1'
#
loop_
_entity.id
_entity.type
_entity.pdbx_description
1 polymer ?
#
loop_
_entity_poly.entity_id
_entity_poly.type
_entity_poly.pdbx_seq_one_letter_code
_entity_poly.pdbx_strand_id
1 'polypeptide(L)'
;PKLFEEISPIQDHTGTRLELYFSDYEFREREHSITECFERGMTYSSPLHVLVRLVIKETGEIKQQELYLGDFPLMTGKGTFIISGAERVVVNQLTRFPGVYFTLGKDSIRGRELCSAKLIAERGAWLDFDTSARDVISVKVNGKRKMPVTTLLRAIGFDSDDALLTLFQDVDNSSDRAFIRSTIERDPLVRNKAGALVDIYRKLSSGTPPSLSSAETLLKNFLFNPRRYSLGEVGRYKFNKKLGVNIPEDYHGLTPEDLVHIVRHIILINNGKET
;
A
#
# COMPACT_ATOMS: atom_id res chain seq x y z
N PRO A 1 13.03 16.92 -10.12
CA PRO A 1 13.37 15.54 -9.68
C PRO A 1 12.10 14.80 -9.25
N LYS A 2 11.81 13.65 -9.88
CA LYS A 2 10.49 12.99 -9.79
C LYS A 2 9.97 12.79 -8.36
N LEU A 3 10.83 12.39 -7.42
CA LEU A 3 10.43 12.18 -6.02
C LEU A 3 9.99 13.48 -5.30
N PHE A 4 10.65 14.60 -5.59
CA PHE A 4 10.31 15.90 -4.98
C PHE A 4 9.00 16.46 -5.53
N GLU A 5 8.74 16.25 -6.81
CA GLU A 5 7.45 16.56 -7.44
C GLU A 5 6.33 15.69 -6.86
N GLU A 6 6.60 14.41 -6.58
CA GLU A 6 5.61 13.49 -5.99
C GLU A 6 5.23 13.82 -4.54
N ILE A 7 6.19 14.25 -3.72
CA ILE A 7 5.93 14.56 -2.30
C ILE A 7 5.41 15.99 -2.08
N SER A 8 5.64 16.90 -3.03
CA SER A 8 5.25 18.31 -2.91
C SER A 8 3.85 18.58 -3.48
N PRO A 9 3.05 19.46 -2.87
CA PRO A 9 3.30 20.13 -1.59
C PRO A 9 3.01 19.22 -0.39
N ILE A 10 3.83 19.38 0.66
CA ILE A 10 3.46 18.94 2.01
C ILE A 10 2.63 20.06 2.63
N GLN A 11 1.42 19.71 3.08
CA GLN A 11 0.46 20.64 3.64
C GLN A 11 0.37 20.51 5.17
N ASP A 12 0.03 21.60 5.84
CA ASP A 12 -0.31 21.57 7.26
C ASP A 12 -1.59 20.76 7.55
N HIS A 13 -1.90 20.52 8.82
CA HIS A 13 -3.09 19.74 9.21
C HIS A 13 -4.39 20.30 8.64
N THR A 14 -4.51 21.62 8.51
CA THR A 14 -5.70 22.27 7.96
C THR A 14 -5.66 22.39 6.45
N GLY A 15 -4.48 22.29 5.83
CA GLY A 15 -4.24 22.45 4.39
C GLY A 15 -4.38 23.88 3.87
N THR A 16 -4.74 24.83 4.74
CA THR A 16 -5.07 26.20 4.37
C THR A 16 -4.01 27.21 4.78
N ARG A 17 -3.00 26.82 5.57
CA ARG A 17 -2.07 27.79 6.17
C ARG A 17 -0.68 27.71 5.59
N LEU A 18 -0.11 26.51 5.48
CA LEU A 18 1.29 26.30 5.08
C LEU A 18 1.41 25.25 4.00
N GLU A 19 2.25 25.52 3.02
CA GLU A 19 2.69 24.56 2.01
C GLU A 19 4.21 24.53 1.92
N LEU A 20 4.79 23.33 1.97
CA LEU A 20 6.21 23.09 1.83
C LEU A 20 6.49 22.39 0.50
N TYR A 21 7.44 22.92 -0.26
CA TYR A 21 7.86 22.40 -1.55
C TYR A 21 9.35 22.06 -1.54
N PHE A 22 9.69 20.87 -2.02
CA PHE A 22 11.05 20.50 -2.38
C PHE A 22 11.30 20.92 -3.82
N SER A 23 12.30 21.76 -4.05
CA SER A 23 12.47 22.44 -5.34
C SER A 23 13.68 21.90 -6.09
N ASP A 24 14.84 21.91 -5.44
CA ASP A 24 16.10 21.49 -6.05
C ASP A 24 17.00 20.81 -5.02
N TYR A 25 18.08 20.16 -5.45
CA TYR A 25 19.08 19.58 -4.56
C TYR A 25 20.49 19.75 -5.11
N GLU A 26 21.45 19.71 -4.19
CA GLU A 26 22.87 19.74 -4.49
C GLU A 26 23.62 18.70 -3.64
N PHE A 27 24.50 17.95 -4.29
CA PHE A 27 25.51 17.15 -3.60
C PHE A 27 26.76 18.00 -3.43
N ARG A 28 27.13 18.31 -2.19
CA ARG A 28 28.36 19.06 -1.91
C ARG A 28 29.60 18.18 -2.03
N GLU A 29 30.77 18.79 -2.00
CA GLU A 29 32.01 18.03 -2.05
C GLU A 29 32.06 16.97 -0.94
N ARG A 30 32.51 15.78 -1.33
CA ARG A 30 32.76 14.66 -0.42
C ARG A 30 33.89 15.03 0.54
N GLU A 31 33.69 14.74 1.82
CA GLU A 31 34.68 15.07 2.86
C GLU A 31 35.89 14.13 2.83
N HIS A 32 35.68 12.87 2.42
CA HIS A 32 36.68 11.82 2.51
C HIS A 32 36.91 11.10 1.18
N SER A 33 38.15 10.67 0.99
CA SER A 33 38.51 9.80 -0.12
C SER A 33 38.11 8.34 0.14
N ILE A 34 37.98 7.55 -0.93
CA ILE A 34 37.68 6.11 -0.84
C ILE A 34 38.70 5.39 0.07
N THR A 35 39.99 5.66 -0.09
CA THR A 35 41.07 5.05 0.71
C THR A 35 40.91 5.38 2.20
N GLU A 36 40.63 6.64 2.50
CA GLU A 36 40.44 7.11 3.87
C GLU A 36 39.22 6.46 4.53
N CYS A 37 38.12 6.27 3.78
CA CYS A 37 36.94 5.57 4.28
C CYS A 37 37.24 4.12 4.66
N PHE A 38 38.10 3.41 3.93
CA PHE A 38 38.53 2.06 4.28
C PHE A 38 39.37 2.04 5.56
N GLU A 39 40.42 2.86 5.63
CA GLU A 39 41.38 2.85 6.75
C GLU A 39 40.75 3.29 8.07
N ARG A 40 39.81 4.25 8.02
CA ARG A 40 39.19 4.83 9.21
C ARG A 40 37.81 4.25 9.54
N GLY A 41 37.34 3.26 8.78
CA GLY A 41 36.03 2.65 9.05
C GLY A 41 34.84 3.57 8.76
N MET A 42 34.95 4.50 7.81
CA MET A 42 33.92 5.51 7.50
C MET A 42 33.08 5.13 6.27
N THR A 43 31.97 5.82 6.07
CA THR A 43 31.12 5.68 4.87
C THR A 43 31.59 6.66 3.80
N TYR A 44 31.68 6.19 2.55
CA TYR A 44 31.99 7.06 1.42
C TYR A 44 30.70 7.73 0.94
N SER A 45 30.55 9.01 1.26
CA SER A 45 29.32 9.78 1.05
C SER A 45 29.58 11.25 0.73
N SER A 46 28.55 11.94 0.24
CA SER A 46 28.54 13.39 0.02
C SER A 46 27.35 14.03 0.76
N PRO A 47 27.52 15.21 1.37
CA PRO A 47 26.43 15.95 2.01
C PRO A 47 25.37 16.37 0.98
N LEU A 48 24.14 15.84 1.13
CA LEU A 48 23.00 16.22 0.31
C LEU A 48 22.29 17.43 0.93
N HIS A 49 22.25 18.52 0.17
CA HIS A 49 21.48 19.71 0.51
C HIS A 49 20.28 19.83 -0.42
N VAL A 50 19.16 20.31 0.12
CA VAL A 50 17.91 20.42 -0.61
C VAL A 50 17.34 21.82 -0.41
N LEU A 51 16.95 22.43 -1.52
CA LEU A 51 16.29 23.72 -1.54
C LEU A 51 14.80 23.55 -1.27
N VAL A 52 14.36 24.11 -0.16
CA VAL A 52 12.99 24.01 0.31
C VAL A 52 12.33 25.39 0.28
N ARG A 53 11.08 25.44 -0.17
CA ARG A 53 10.24 26.64 -0.17
C ARG A 53 9.03 26.44 0.73
N LEU A 54 8.89 27.28 1.74
CA LEU A 54 7.71 27.35 2.60
C LEU A 54 6.84 28.52 2.16
N VAL A 55 5.61 28.24 1.76
CA VAL A 55 4.59 29.22 1.38
C VAL A 55 3.64 29.40 2.55
N ILE A 56 3.55 30.62 3.07
CA ILE A 56 2.59 31.02 4.09
C ILE A 56 1.38 31.63 3.39
N LYS A 57 0.28 30.88 3.28
CA LYS A 57 -0.87 31.26 2.47
C LYS A 57 -1.57 32.53 2.94
N GLU A 58 -1.62 32.75 4.26
CA GLU A 58 -2.29 33.92 4.87
C GLU A 58 -1.61 35.24 4.48
N THR A 59 -0.28 35.25 4.37
CA THR A 59 0.50 36.46 4.06
C THR A 59 0.99 36.52 2.61
N GLY A 60 0.97 35.39 1.90
CA GLY A 60 1.63 35.23 0.59
C GLY A 60 3.17 35.18 0.68
N GLU A 61 3.73 35.18 1.89
CA GLU A 61 5.17 35.16 2.09
C GLU A 61 5.75 33.80 1.69
N ILE A 62 6.83 33.83 0.91
CA ILE A 62 7.59 32.64 0.50
C ILE A 62 8.96 32.69 1.16
N LYS A 63 9.23 31.74 2.05
CA LYS A 63 10.54 31.55 2.68
C LYS A 63 11.27 30.43 1.97
N GLN A 64 12.41 30.77 1.39
CA GLN A 64 13.28 29.79 0.73
C GLN A 64 14.51 29.55 1.61
N GLN A 65 14.82 28.28 1.84
CA GLN A 65 15.96 27.88 2.66
C GLN A 65 16.59 26.61 2.10
N GLU A 66 17.92 26.57 2.14
CA GLU A 66 18.68 25.37 1.89
C GLU A 66 18.82 24.56 3.19
N LEU A 67 18.43 23.29 3.15
CA LEU A 67 18.49 22.38 4.29
C LEU A 67 19.45 21.23 3.99
N TYR A 68 20.32 20.91 4.94
CA TYR A 68 21.07 19.66 4.93
C TYR A 68 20.13 18.50 5.22
N LEU A 69 20.02 17.55 4.29
CA LEU A 69 19.16 16.37 4.40
C LEU A 69 19.89 15.18 5.03
N GLY A 70 21.21 15.13 4.91
CA GLY A 70 22.04 14.03 5.38
C GLY A 70 23.16 13.67 4.40
N ASP A 71 24.01 12.75 4.81
CA ASP A 71 25.07 12.22 3.96
C ASP A 71 24.53 11.10 3.06
N PHE A 72 24.73 11.25 1.76
CA PHE A 72 24.27 10.28 0.78
C PHE A 72 25.44 9.39 0.32
N PRO A 73 25.34 8.05 0.51
CA PRO A 73 26.38 7.13 0.06
C PRO A 73 26.60 7.22 -1.46
N LEU A 74 27.85 7.38 -1.86
CA LEU A 74 28.22 7.51 -3.27
C LEU A 74 28.68 6.16 -3.82
N MET A 75 28.35 5.91 -5.08
CA MET A 75 28.86 4.77 -5.82
C MET A 75 30.31 5.05 -6.24
N THR A 76 31.19 4.06 -6.06
CA THR A 76 32.56 4.11 -6.56
C THR A 76 32.61 3.88 -8.06
N GLY A 77 33.76 4.13 -8.70
CA GLY A 77 33.96 3.79 -10.12
C GLY A 77 33.84 2.31 -10.44
N LYS A 78 33.84 1.42 -9.44
CA LYS A 78 33.65 -0.03 -9.59
C LYS A 78 32.18 -0.46 -9.53
N GLY A 79 31.25 0.46 -9.26
CA GLY A 79 29.85 0.12 -9.00
C GLY A 79 29.57 -0.42 -7.59
N THR A 80 30.47 -0.16 -6.64
CA THR A 80 30.34 -0.57 -5.23
C THR A 80 30.06 0.63 -4.33
N PHE A 81 29.75 0.39 -3.06
CA PHE A 81 29.59 1.39 -2.00
C PHE A 81 30.50 1.05 -0.83
N ILE A 82 31.00 2.05 -0.11
CA ILE A 82 31.76 1.84 1.13
C ILE A 82 30.89 2.29 2.28
N ILE A 83 30.48 1.36 3.14
CA ILE A 83 29.64 1.62 4.31
C ILE A 83 30.39 1.18 5.55
N SER A 84 30.72 2.13 6.43
CA SER A 84 31.49 1.88 7.65
C SER A 84 32.80 1.11 7.38
N GLY A 85 33.55 1.52 6.37
CA GLY A 85 34.81 0.91 5.93
C GLY A 85 34.70 -0.42 5.19
N ALA A 86 33.50 -0.97 5.04
CA ALA A 86 33.28 -2.20 4.29
C ALA A 86 32.77 -1.92 2.88
N GLU A 87 33.40 -2.52 1.88
CA GLU A 87 32.91 -2.49 0.50
C GLU A 87 31.69 -3.38 0.34
N ARG A 88 30.64 -2.84 -0.29
CA ARG A 88 29.35 -3.49 -0.50
C ARG A 88 28.90 -3.33 -1.94
N VAL A 89 28.19 -4.33 -2.43
CA VAL A 89 27.54 -4.31 -3.75
C VAL A 89 26.04 -4.35 -3.54
N VAL A 90 25.31 -3.47 -4.21
CA VAL A 90 23.85 -3.53 -4.26
C VAL A 90 23.46 -4.55 -5.31
N VAL A 91 22.78 -5.62 -4.89
CA VAL A 91 22.29 -6.65 -5.79
C VAL A 91 20.86 -6.34 -6.20
N ASN A 92 20.61 -6.26 -7.50
CA ASN A 92 19.26 -6.10 -8.03
C ASN A 92 18.37 -7.26 -7.57
N GLN A 93 17.26 -6.92 -6.93
CA GLN A 93 16.25 -7.90 -6.53
C GLN A 93 15.21 -8.03 -7.65
N LEU A 94 14.89 -9.26 -8.03
CA LEU A 94 13.74 -9.54 -8.88
C LEU A 94 12.48 -9.51 -8.01
N THR A 95 11.83 -8.34 -7.95
CA THR A 95 10.53 -8.21 -7.33
C THR A 95 9.43 -8.49 -8.35
N ARG A 96 8.27 -8.96 -7.88
CA ARG A 96 7.10 -9.08 -8.75
C ARG A 96 6.65 -7.68 -9.13
N PHE A 97 6.36 -7.48 -10.42
CA PHE A 97 5.75 -6.23 -10.89
C PHE A 97 4.46 -5.91 -10.13
N PRO A 98 4.11 -4.62 -9.98
CA PRO A 98 2.81 -4.22 -9.46
C PRO A 98 1.64 -4.91 -10.19
N GLY A 99 0.55 -5.13 -9.47
CA GLY A 99 -0.65 -5.83 -9.94
C GLY A 99 -1.19 -6.85 -8.95
N VAL A 100 -2.24 -7.56 -9.35
CA VAL A 100 -2.88 -8.61 -8.55
C VAL A 100 -2.47 -10.00 -9.07
N TYR A 101 -2.12 -10.89 -8.14
CA TYR A 101 -1.74 -12.27 -8.42
C TYR A 101 -2.66 -13.20 -7.66
N PHE A 102 -3.18 -14.22 -8.33
CA PHE A 102 -3.97 -15.28 -7.71
C PHE A 102 -3.15 -16.56 -7.70
N THR A 103 -3.22 -17.31 -6.60
CA THR A 103 -2.56 -18.59 -6.45
C THR A 103 -3.55 -19.59 -5.90
N LEU A 104 -3.77 -20.66 -6.64
CA LEU A 104 -4.54 -21.81 -6.18
C LEU A 104 -3.58 -22.80 -5.53
N GLY A 105 -3.78 -23.08 -4.24
CA GLY A 105 -2.97 -24.03 -3.48
C GLY A 105 -3.84 -25.12 -2.87
N LYS A 106 -3.30 -26.33 -2.74
CA LYS A 106 -3.96 -27.41 -2.02
C LYS A 106 -3.72 -27.28 -0.52
N ASP A 107 -4.81 -27.30 0.25
CA ASP A 107 -4.77 -27.38 1.70
C ASP A 107 -4.17 -28.74 2.12
N SER A 108 -3.18 -28.70 3.02
CA SER A 108 -2.44 -29.88 3.46
C SER A 108 -3.28 -30.86 4.29
N ILE A 109 -4.39 -30.38 4.87
CA ILE A 109 -5.24 -31.19 5.76
C ILE A 109 -6.39 -31.83 4.98
N ARG A 110 -7.08 -31.08 4.11
CA ARG A 110 -8.29 -31.55 3.41
C ARG A 110 -8.10 -31.77 1.91
N GLY A 111 -6.91 -31.49 1.36
CA GLY A 111 -6.63 -31.59 -0.08
C GLY A 111 -7.43 -30.61 -0.95
N ARG A 112 -8.16 -29.67 -0.34
CA ARG A 112 -9.02 -28.71 -1.04
C ARG A 112 -8.18 -27.65 -1.72
N GLU A 113 -8.56 -27.29 -2.93
CA GLU A 113 -7.97 -26.16 -3.64
C GLU A 113 -8.56 -24.85 -3.10
N LEU A 114 -7.68 -23.99 -2.57
CA LEU A 114 -8.02 -22.72 -1.95
C LEU A 114 -7.26 -21.60 -2.62
N CYS A 115 -8.01 -20.59 -3.06
CA CYS A 115 -7.46 -19.40 -3.68
C CYS A 115 -6.89 -18.46 -2.63
N SER A 116 -5.69 -17.97 -2.89
CA SER A 116 -5.10 -16.80 -2.25
C SER A 116 -4.82 -15.73 -3.31
N ALA A 117 -4.85 -14.46 -2.91
CA ALA A 117 -4.52 -13.36 -3.80
C ALA A 117 -3.52 -12.41 -3.13
N LYS A 118 -2.65 -11.79 -3.93
CA LYS A 118 -1.71 -10.76 -3.47
C LYS A 118 -1.80 -9.57 -4.40
N LEU A 119 -2.21 -8.43 -3.86
CA LEU A 119 -2.13 -7.14 -4.54
C LEU A 119 -0.80 -6.47 -4.16
N ILE A 120 0.03 -6.26 -5.17
CA ILE A 120 1.33 -5.59 -5.06
C ILE A 120 1.18 -4.20 -5.66
N ALA A 121 1.40 -3.18 -4.85
CA ALA A 121 1.42 -1.80 -5.29
C ALA A 121 2.85 -1.37 -5.64
N GLU A 122 3.00 -0.43 -6.57
CA GLU A 122 4.26 0.26 -6.85
C GLU A 122 4.68 1.11 -5.63
N ARG A 123 3.70 1.80 -5.03
CA ARG A 123 3.86 2.57 -3.81
C ARG A 123 2.65 2.34 -2.91
N GLY A 124 2.89 2.17 -1.60
CA GLY A 124 1.84 2.01 -0.60
C GLY A 124 1.70 0.57 -0.09
N ALA A 125 0.57 0.28 0.56
CA ALA A 125 0.34 -0.98 1.24
C ALA A 125 0.05 -2.15 0.29
N TRP A 126 0.64 -3.30 0.56
CA TRP A 126 0.24 -4.55 -0.11
C TRP A 126 -0.98 -5.16 0.58
N LEU A 127 -1.79 -5.90 -0.18
CA LEU A 127 -2.93 -6.64 0.35
C LEU A 127 -2.74 -8.13 0.09
N ASP A 128 -2.77 -8.92 1.16
CA ASP A 128 -2.72 -10.38 1.08
C ASP A 128 -4.08 -10.95 1.45
N PHE A 129 -4.69 -11.67 0.51
CA PHE A 129 -5.95 -12.36 0.69
C PHE A 129 -5.73 -13.87 0.75
N ASP A 130 -6.50 -14.54 1.59
CA ASP A 130 -6.50 -16.00 1.65
C ASP A 130 -7.90 -16.53 1.94
N THR A 131 -8.19 -17.70 1.35
CA THR A 131 -9.40 -18.47 1.62
C THR A 131 -9.02 -19.66 2.50
N SER A 132 -9.76 -19.86 3.59
CA SER A 132 -9.57 -21.02 4.46
C SER A 132 -10.45 -22.21 4.05
N ALA A 133 -10.15 -23.40 4.57
CA ALA A 133 -10.96 -24.60 4.34
C ALA A 133 -12.39 -24.56 4.96
N ARG A 134 -12.73 -23.48 5.68
CA ARG A 134 -14.08 -23.16 6.19
C ARG A 134 -14.77 -22.08 5.35
N ASP A 135 -14.28 -21.84 4.13
CA ASP A 135 -14.80 -20.86 3.17
C ASP A 135 -14.77 -19.40 3.67
N VAL A 136 -13.99 -19.12 4.72
CA VAL A 136 -13.74 -17.75 5.17
C VAL A 136 -12.67 -17.11 4.31
N ILE A 137 -12.99 -15.97 3.70
CA ILE A 137 -12.04 -15.10 2.99
C ILE A 137 -11.54 -14.02 3.96
N SER A 138 -10.23 -13.88 4.03
CA SER A 138 -9.57 -12.92 4.92
C SER A 138 -8.57 -12.07 4.16
N VAL A 139 -8.25 -10.91 4.75
CA VAL A 139 -7.27 -9.96 4.23
C VAL A 139 -6.27 -9.55 5.31
N LYS A 140 -5.02 -9.35 4.90
CA LYS A 140 -3.99 -8.62 5.66
C LYS A 140 -3.58 -7.40 4.87
N VAL A 141 -3.48 -6.26 5.55
CA VAL A 141 -3.04 -5.01 4.96
C VAL A 141 -1.60 -4.75 5.42
N ASN A 142 -0.66 -4.61 4.49
CA ASN A 142 0.75 -4.36 4.74
C ASN A 142 1.39 -5.33 5.77
N GLY A 143 1.08 -6.62 5.66
CA GLY A 143 1.58 -7.66 6.58
C GLY A 143 1.06 -7.56 8.02
N LYS A 144 0.09 -6.68 8.30
CA LYS A 144 -0.52 -6.52 9.64
C LYS A 144 -1.47 -7.68 9.97
N ARG A 145 -2.18 -7.54 11.09
CA ARG A 145 -3.10 -8.56 11.60
C ARG A 145 -4.19 -8.89 10.57
N LYS A 146 -4.49 -10.18 10.46
CA LYS A 146 -5.52 -10.73 9.59
C LYS A 146 -6.91 -10.31 10.06
N MET A 147 -7.80 -10.00 9.13
CA MET A 147 -9.22 -9.72 9.37
C MET A 147 -10.10 -10.37 8.29
N PRO A 148 -11.36 -10.68 8.57
CA PRO A 148 -12.31 -11.09 7.52
C PRO A 148 -12.42 -10.00 6.44
N VAL A 149 -12.57 -10.40 5.18
CA VAL A 149 -12.65 -9.41 4.09
C VAL A 149 -13.90 -8.54 4.18
N THR A 150 -14.97 -9.06 4.78
CA THR A 150 -16.22 -8.34 5.05
C THR A 150 -16.01 -7.12 5.96
N THR A 151 -15.04 -7.16 6.89
CA THR A 151 -14.64 -5.99 7.68
C THR A 151 -14.11 -4.87 6.78
N LEU A 152 -13.23 -5.18 5.83
CA LEU A 152 -12.72 -4.20 4.88
C LEU A 152 -13.83 -3.66 3.97
N LEU A 153 -14.70 -4.54 3.47
CA LEU A 153 -15.81 -4.17 2.59
C LEU A 153 -16.83 -3.23 3.28
N ARG A 154 -17.13 -3.47 4.56
CA ARG A 154 -17.97 -2.55 5.35
C ARG A 154 -17.33 -1.19 5.53
N ALA A 155 -16.03 -1.14 5.78
CA ALA A 155 -15.30 0.11 5.98
C ALA A 155 -15.28 1.00 4.72
N ILE A 156 -15.35 0.42 3.52
CA ILE A 156 -15.36 1.15 2.25
C ILE A 156 -16.78 1.52 1.76
N GLY A 157 -17.85 1.05 2.42
CA GLY A 157 -19.21 1.51 2.14
C GLY A 157 -20.29 0.43 2.09
N PHE A 158 -19.94 -0.87 2.11
CA PHE A 158 -20.92 -1.97 2.07
C PHE A 158 -21.30 -2.40 3.48
N ASP A 159 -22.08 -1.57 4.15
CA ASP A 159 -22.20 -1.56 5.62
C ASP A 159 -23.04 -2.70 6.22
N SER A 160 -24.03 -3.24 5.49
CA SER A 160 -24.96 -4.26 5.97
C SER A 160 -24.68 -5.67 5.42
N ASP A 161 -25.17 -6.69 6.13
CA ASP A 161 -25.05 -8.10 5.72
C ASP A 161 -25.77 -8.33 4.39
N ASP A 162 -26.96 -7.77 4.22
CA ASP A 162 -27.74 -7.87 2.99
C ASP A 162 -27.04 -7.18 1.81
N ALA A 163 -26.41 -6.02 2.03
CA ALA A 163 -25.63 -5.35 1.00
C ALA A 163 -24.45 -6.21 0.54
N LEU A 164 -23.72 -6.82 1.48
CA LEU A 164 -22.62 -7.73 1.16
C LEU A 164 -23.10 -8.98 0.42
N LEU A 165 -24.18 -9.62 0.87
CA LEU A 165 -24.73 -10.79 0.20
C LEU A 165 -25.21 -10.46 -1.22
N THR A 166 -25.90 -9.34 -1.39
CA THR A 166 -26.36 -8.86 -2.71
C THR A 166 -25.19 -8.55 -3.64
N LEU A 167 -24.12 -7.95 -3.12
CA LEU A 167 -22.95 -7.54 -3.91
C LEU A 167 -22.24 -8.71 -4.59
N PHE A 168 -22.28 -9.91 -3.99
CA PHE A 168 -21.62 -11.11 -4.50
C PHE A 168 -22.60 -12.21 -4.91
N GLN A 169 -23.91 -11.96 -4.91
CA GLN A 169 -24.94 -13.01 -5.14
C GLN A 169 -24.78 -13.76 -6.47
N ASP A 170 -24.20 -13.13 -7.48
CA ASP A 170 -24.02 -13.67 -8.81
C ASP A 170 -22.78 -14.57 -8.93
N VAL A 171 -21.83 -14.45 -8.00
CA VAL A 171 -20.59 -15.26 -7.95
C VAL A 171 -20.57 -16.26 -6.79
N ASP A 172 -21.19 -15.91 -5.65
CA ASP A 172 -21.33 -16.72 -4.43
C ASP A 172 -22.70 -17.41 -4.39
N ASN A 173 -23.00 -18.17 -5.45
CA ASN A 173 -24.29 -18.86 -5.68
C ASN A 173 -24.20 -20.39 -5.65
N SER A 174 -23.10 -20.94 -5.14
CA SER A 174 -22.97 -22.38 -4.98
C SER A 174 -23.85 -22.87 -3.83
N SER A 175 -24.59 -23.96 -4.03
CA SER A 175 -25.32 -24.64 -2.95
C SER A 175 -24.40 -25.17 -1.85
N ASP A 176 -23.15 -25.47 -2.23
CA ASP A 176 -22.21 -26.20 -1.39
C ASP A 176 -21.25 -25.27 -0.65
N ARG A 177 -21.13 -24.01 -1.10
CA ARG A 177 -20.16 -23.03 -0.62
C ARG A 177 -20.78 -21.64 -0.55
N ALA A 178 -20.70 -21.01 0.61
CA ALA A 178 -21.20 -19.67 0.85
C ALA A 178 -20.12 -18.79 1.49
N PHE A 179 -19.19 -18.28 0.67
CA PHE A 179 -17.97 -17.62 1.17
C PHE A 179 -18.29 -16.36 1.97
N ILE A 180 -19.18 -15.50 1.46
CA ILE A 180 -19.51 -14.25 2.11
C ILE A 180 -20.25 -14.51 3.42
N ARG A 181 -21.20 -15.45 3.43
CA ARG A 181 -21.91 -15.84 4.65
C ARG A 181 -20.98 -16.39 5.71
N SER A 182 -20.14 -17.38 5.37
CA SER A 182 -19.15 -17.94 6.29
C SER A 182 -18.16 -16.88 6.80
N THR A 183 -17.82 -15.90 5.96
CA THR A 183 -16.94 -14.79 6.34
C THR A 183 -17.61 -13.80 7.30
N ILE A 184 -18.90 -13.49 7.11
CA ILE A 184 -19.68 -12.66 8.06
C ILE A 184 -19.74 -13.33 9.43
N GLU A 185 -20.03 -14.64 9.47
CA GLU A 185 -20.14 -15.41 10.71
C GLU A 185 -18.82 -15.50 11.49
N ARG A 186 -17.68 -15.29 10.82
CA ARG A 186 -16.36 -15.34 11.46
C ARG A 186 -16.10 -14.19 12.43
N ASP A 187 -16.73 -13.03 12.21
CA ASP A 187 -16.59 -11.85 13.07
C ASP A 187 -17.96 -11.22 13.37
N PRO A 188 -18.70 -11.81 14.34
CA PRO A 188 -20.07 -11.41 14.63
C PRO A 188 -20.17 -10.01 15.27
N LEU A 189 -19.05 -9.45 15.75
CA LEU A 189 -19.00 -8.15 16.42
C LEU A 189 -18.95 -6.98 15.44
N VAL A 190 -18.54 -7.23 14.18
CA VAL A 190 -18.42 -6.20 13.15
C VAL A 190 -19.57 -6.31 12.16
N ARG A 191 -20.63 -5.53 12.42
CA ARG A 191 -21.88 -5.55 11.62
C ARG A 191 -22.18 -4.26 10.86
N ASN A 192 -21.35 -3.23 11.01
CA ASN A 192 -21.54 -1.94 10.36
C ASN A 192 -20.20 -1.25 10.04
N LYS A 193 -20.25 -0.18 9.24
CA LYS A 193 -19.08 0.61 8.83
C LYS A 193 -18.30 1.17 10.03
N ALA A 194 -18.98 1.67 11.06
CA ALA A 194 -18.33 2.26 12.23
C ALA A 194 -17.47 1.24 12.99
N GLY A 195 -18.04 0.07 13.30
CA GLY A 195 -17.32 -1.03 13.95
C GLY A 195 -16.15 -1.53 13.10
N ALA A 196 -16.33 -1.61 11.78
CA ALA A 196 -15.28 -2.00 10.86
C ALA A 196 -14.10 -1.02 10.84
N LEU A 197 -14.38 0.29 10.80
CA LEU A 197 -13.35 1.33 10.86
C LEU A 197 -12.55 1.27 12.17
N VAL A 198 -13.23 1.06 13.31
CA VAL A 198 -12.56 0.94 14.62
C VAL A 198 -11.69 -0.32 14.70
N ASP A 199 -12.18 -1.44 14.16
CA ASP A 199 -11.42 -2.68 14.11
C ASP A 199 -10.18 -2.58 13.20
N ILE A 200 -10.33 -2.00 12.01
CA ILE A 200 -9.22 -1.73 11.08
C ILE A 200 -8.19 -0.81 11.73
N TYR A 201 -8.62 0.28 12.37
CA TYR A 201 -7.68 1.22 13.02
C TYR A 201 -6.81 0.52 14.05
N ARG A 202 -7.40 -0.32 14.92
CA ARG A 202 -6.66 -1.09 15.93
C ARG A 202 -5.69 -2.12 15.33
N LYS A 203 -5.94 -2.58 14.11
CA LYS A 203 -5.08 -3.54 13.39
C LYS A 203 -3.96 -2.86 12.61
N LEU A 204 -4.19 -1.65 12.10
CA LEU A 204 -3.20 -0.89 11.31
C LEU A 204 -2.29 -0.01 12.18
N SER A 205 -2.82 0.52 13.28
CA SER A 205 -2.14 1.44 14.20
C SER A 205 -2.03 0.86 15.60
N SER A 206 -1.19 1.47 16.44
CA SER A 206 -1.09 1.17 17.87
C SER A 206 -2.06 2.05 18.65
N GLY A 207 -3.11 1.45 19.22
CA GLY A 207 -4.07 2.14 20.09
C GLY A 207 -5.50 2.16 19.54
N THR A 208 -6.36 2.94 20.19
CA THR A 208 -7.75 3.15 19.78
C THR A 208 -7.87 4.39 18.88
N PRO A 209 -8.82 4.40 17.94
CA PRO A 209 -9.06 5.61 17.16
C PRO A 209 -9.58 6.71 18.07
N PRO A 210 -9.07 7.95 17.94
CA PRO A 210 -9.60 9.09 18.69
C PRO A 210 -11.02 9.46 18.23
N SER A 211 -11.38 9.16 16.99
CA SER A 211 -12.71 9.32 16.42
C SER A 211 -12.92 8.41 15.20
N LEU A 212 -14.18 8.24 14.77
CA LEU A 212 -14.50 7.50 13.54
C LEU A 212 -13.91 8.18 12.29
N SER A 213 -13.91 9.52 12.24
CA SER A 213 -13.34 10.28 11.13
C SER A 213 -11.82 10.10 11.01
N SER A 214 -11.11 9.97 12.15
CA SER A 214 -9.69 9.62 12.15
C SER A 214 -9.44 8.23 11.62
N ALA A 215 -10.31 7.26 11.94
CA ALA A 215 -10.21 5.90 11.41
C ALA A 215 -10.44 5.84 9.89
N GLU A 216 -11.45 6.56 9.41
CA GLU A 216 -11.72 6.70 7.97
C GLU A 216 -10.59 7.39 7.24
N THR A 217 -10.04 8.46 7.80
CA THR A 217 -8.88 9.18 7.25
C THR A 217 -7.65 8.29 7.19
N LEU A 218 -7.39 7.48 8.23
CA LEU A 218 -6.28 6.53 8.23
C LEU A 218 -6.44 5.52 7.10
N LEU A 219 -7.61 4.89 6.97
CA LEU A 219 -7.88 3.91 5.92
C LEU A 219 -7.74 4.53 4.53
N LYS A 220 -8.34 5.72 4.32
CA LYS A 220 -8.22 6.48 3.08
C LYS A 220 -6.77 6.76 2.71
N ASN A 221 -5.96 7.19 3.68
CA ASN A 221 -4.53 7.45 3.44
C ASN A 221 -3.71 6.18 3.21
N PHE A 222 -4.14 5.04 3.77
CA PHE A 222 -3.44 3.76 3.61
C PHE A 222 -3.68 3.11 2.24
N LEU A 223 -4.89 3.22 1.69
CA LEU A 223 -5.29 2.49 0.49
C LEU A 223 -5.75 3.38 -0.68
N PHE A 224 -6.45 4.48 -0.42
CA PHE A 224 -7.21 5.20 -1.45
C PHE A 224 -6.69 6.61 -1.75
N ASN A 225 -5.59 7.04 -1.11
CA ASN A 225 -4.97 8.33 -1.37
C ASN A 225 -3.95 8.16 -2.51
N PRO A 226 -4.19 8.71 -3.73
CA PRO A 226 -3.31 8.50 -4.88
C PRO A 226 -1.91 9.10 -4.70
N ARG A 227 -1.74 10.06 -3.79
CA ARG A 227 -0.40 10.56 -3.42
C ARG A 227 0.40 9.52 -2.64
N ARG A 228 -0.26 8.69 -1.83
CA ARG A 228 0.38 7.70 -0.94
C ARG A 228 0.29 6.27 -1.46
N TYR A 229 -0.61 6.00 -2.39
CA TYR A 229 -0.86 4.69 -2.96
C TYR A 229 -0.88 4.78 -4.49
N SER A 230 -0.12 3.91 -5.14
CA SER A 230 -0.08 3.80 -6.60
C SER A 230 0.15 2.36 -7.01
N LEU A 231 -0.65 1.87 -7.95
CA LEU A 231 -0.39 0.65 -8.69
C LEU A 231 0.62 0.89 -9.82
N GLY A 232 0.87 2.14 -10.20
CA GLY A 232 1.64 2.51 -11.37
C GLY A 232 0.90 2.16 -12.68
N GLU A 233 1.43 2.66 -13.79
CA GLU A 233 0.87 2.45 -15.13
C GLU A 233 0.79 0.95 -15.47
N VAL A 234 1.90 0.23 -15.33
CA VAL A 234 1.99 -1.21 -15.59
C VAL A 234 1.09 -2.00 -14.64
N GLY A 235 1.05 -1.63 -13.36
CA GLY A 235 0.23 -2.33 -12.39
C GLY A 235 -1.26 -2.14 -12.63
N ARG A 236 -1.68 -0.93 -13.03
CA ARG A 236 -3.07 -0.66 -13.39
C ARG A 236 -3.48 -1.41 -14.64
N TYR A 237 -2.67 -1.35 -15.71
CA TYR A 237 -2.90 -2.14 -16.92
C TYR A 237 -3.05 -3.64 -16.61
N LYS A 238 -2.11 -4.22 -15.86
CA LYS A 238 -2.16 -5.65 -15.50
C LYS A 238 -3.37 -6.00 -14.65
N PHE A 239 -3.76 -5.11 -13.74
CA PHE A 239 -4.95 -5.31 -12.91
C PHE A 239 -6.22 -5.32 -13.75
N ASN A 240 -6.42 -4.30 -14.60
CA ASN A 240 -7.57 -4.18 -15.49
C ASN A 240 -7.70 -5.42 -16.37
N LYS A 241 -6.57 -5.82 -16.99
CA LYS A 241 -6.51 -7.02 -17.84
C LYS A 241 -6.81 -8.31 -17.07
N LYS A 242 -6.31 -8.47 -15.84
CA LYS A 242 -6.51 -9.70 -15.06
C LYS A 242 -7.94 -9.85 -14.54
N LEU A 243 -8.60 -8.74 -14.16
CA LEU A 243 -9.96 -8.77 -13.61
C LEU A 243 -11.05 -8.41 -14.63
N GLY A 244 -10.68 -8.09 -15.87
CA GLY A 244 -11.63 -7.70 -16.91
C GLY A 244 -12.38 -6.39 -16.60
N VAL A 245 -11.74 -5.46 -15.88
CA VAL A 245 -12.35 -4.18 -15.50
C VAL A 245 -11.84 -3.05 -16.38
N ASN A 246 -12.69 -2.04 -16.59
CA ASN A 246 -12.40 -0.90 -17.48
C ASN A 246 -12.25 0.40 -16.66
N ILE A 247 -11.27 0.42 -15.77
CA ILE A 247 -10.91 1.62 -15.00
C ILE A 247 -9.90 2.43 -15.84
N PRO A 248 -9.99 3.76 -15.91
CA PRO A 248 -9.06 4.57 -16.69
C PRO A 248 -7.59 4.26 -16.40
N GLU A 249 -6.78 4.07 -17.44
CA GLU A 249 -5.36 3.69 -17.29
C GLU A 249 -4.51 4.80 -16.68
N ASP A 250 -4.95 6.06 -16.81
CA ASP A 250 -4.32 7.24 -16.21
C ASP A 250 -4.60 7.37 -14.70
N TYR A 251 -5.58 6.63 -14.17
CA TYR A 251 -5.83 6.55 -12.75
C TYR A 251 -5.03 5.41 -12.10
N HIS A 252 -3.93 5.75 -11.43
CA HIS A 252 -3.05 4.76 -10.79
C HIS A 252 -3.40 4.43 -9.33
N GLY A 253 -4.39 5.11 -8.74
CA GLY A 253 -4.85 4.84 -7.38
C GLY A 253 -5.59 3.51 -7.27
N LEU A 254 -5.75 3.01 -6.03
CA LEU A 254 -6.70 1.93 -5.76
C LEU A 254 -8.09 2.53 -5.53
N THR A 255 -9.12 1.87 -6.04
CA THR A 255 -10.53 2.22 -5.84
C THR A 255 -11.22 1.22 -4.91
N PRO A 256 -12.34 1.60 -4.25
CA PRO A 256 -13.19 0.65 -3.54
C PRO A 256 -13.65 -0.52 -4.44
N GLU A 257 -13.97 -0.23 -5.70
CA GLU A 257 -14.44 -1.19 -6.70
C GLU A 257 -13.37 -2.24 -7.02
N ASP A 258 -12.09 -1.84 -7.07
CA ASP A 258 -10.97 -2.77 -7.24
C ASP A 258 -11.00 -3.89 -6.19
N LEU A 259 -11.24 -3.55 -4.92
CA LEU A 259 -11.31 -4.53 -3.84
C LEU A 259 -12.48 -5.49 -4.02
N VAL A 260 -13.62 -4.99 -4.47
CA VAL A 260 -14.79 -5.82 -4.79
C VAL A 260 -14.44 -6.81 -5.90
N HIS A 261 -13.81 -6.35 -6.98
CA HIS A 261 -13.42 -7.21 -8.10
C HIS A 261 -12.39 -8.27 -7.70
N ILE A 262 -11.43 -7.95 -6.82
CA ILE A 262 -10.49 -8.94 -6.28
C ILE A 262 -11.27 -10.04 -5.53
N VAL A 263 -12.18 -9.67 -4.63
CA VAL A 263 -12.96 -10.65 -3.85
C VAL A 263 -13.87 -11.49 -4.74
N ARG A 264 -14.51 -10.87 -5.73
CA ARG A 264 -15.32 -11.59 -6.74
C ARG A 264 -14.49 -12.66 -7.45
N HIS A 265 -13.30 -12.29 -7.93
CA HIS A 265 -12.44 -13.22 -8.64
C HIS A 265 -11.88 -14.33 -7.73
N ILE A 266 -11.60 -14.05 -6.45
CA ILE A 266 -11.28 -15.10 -5.45
C ILE A 266 -12.41 -16.13 -5.35
N ILE A 267 -13.66 -15.67 -5.28
CA ILE A 267 -14.83 -16.55 -5.19
C ILE A 267 -14.95 -17.38 -6.48
N LEU A 268 -14.78 -16.77 -7.65
CA LEU A 268 -14.85 -17.46 -8.95
C LEU A 268 -13.75 -18.53 -9.11
N ILE A 269 -12.50 -18.23 -8.74
CA ILE A 269 -11.41 -19.21 -8.75
C ILE A 269 -11.70 -20.36 -7.79
N ASN A 270 -12.12 -20.06 -6.56
CA ASN A 270 -12.47 -21.12 -5.61
C ASN A 270 -13.62 -22.00 -6.13
N ASN A 271 -14.57 -21.43 -6.88
CA ASN A 271 -15.66 -22.17 -7.53
C ASN A 271 -15.24 -22.88 -8.84
N GLY A 272 -13.96 -22.83 -9.22
CA GLY A 272 -13.44 -23.45 -10.45
C GLY A 272 -13.93 -22.78 -11.74
N LYS A 273 -14.49 -21.56 -11.65
CA LYS A 273 -15.02 -20.80 -12.79
C LYS A 273 -13.95 -19.94 -13.48
N GLU A 274 -12.83 -19.68 -12.80
CA GLU A 274 -11.70 -18.88 -13.30
C GLU A 274 -10.35 -19.46 -12.83
N THR A 275 -9.24 -18.94 -13.37
CA THR A 275 -7.85 -19.36 -13.09
C THR A 275 -6.94 -18.20 -12.68
#